data_AF-A0A1G9CZ34-F1
#
_entry.id   AF-A0A1G9CZ34-F1
#
_cell.length_a   1.000
_cell.length_b   1.000
_cell.length_c   1.000
_cell.angle_alpha   90.00
_cell.angle_beta   90.00
_cell.angle_gamma   90.00
#
_symmetry.space_group_name_H-M   'P 1'
#
loop_
_entity.id
_entity.type
_entity.pdbx_description
1 polymer ?
#
loop_
_entity_poly.entity_id
_entity_poly.type
_entity_poly.pdbx_seq_one_letter_code
_entity_poly.pdbx_strand_id
1 'polypeptide(L)'
;MCTSCAWTKPAHPHSFEFCENGAKATIWDLTRDRCGPDFFAEHSVTELRELSDHDLEKTGRLTYPMRYDAATDHYVETTWDEAFEGIGARLRALDPKSTVFYTSGRASLEASYLYALFARLYGHNNLPDSSNMCHETTSVGLKKFIGVSVGTYVLDDFDHCDLIIFMGQNTGSNSPRFLHTLRSARERGCRIVTFNPIRERGLVEFARPQKPAQMTVTPSTTISDLYL
;
A
#
# COMPACT_ATOMS: atom_id res chain seq x y z
N MET A 1 -4.67 13.79 -2.74
CA MET A 1 -5.24 12.47 -3.12
C MET A 1 -4.76 11.47 -2.08
N CYS A 2 -5.61 10.56 -1.60
CA CYS A 2 -5.18 9.59 -0.58
C CYS A 2 -4.09 8.67 -1.16
N THR A 3 -2.88 8.70 -0.57
CA THR A 3 -1.71 7.91 -1.01
C THR A 3 -1.57 6.57 -0.29
N SER A 4 -2.45 6.26 0.67
CA SER A 4 -2.22 5.17 1.64
C SER A 4 -2.90 3.83 1.32
N CYS A 5 -3.88 3.80 0.43
CA CYS A 5 -4.75 2.63 0.27
C CYS A 5 -5.02 2.38 -1.21
N ALA A 6 -4.95 1.11 -1.60
CA ALA A 6 -5.19 0.62 -2.95
C ALA A 6 -6.64 0.79 -3.44
N TRP A 7 -7.54 1.30 -2.60
CA TRP A 7 -8.94 1.48 -2.98
C TRP A 7 -9.11 2.49 -4.13
N THR A 8 -9.82 2.07 -5.17
CA THR A 8 -10.09 2.88 -6.36
C THR A 8 -10.85 4.16 -6.02
N LYS A 9 -10.55 5.25 -6.73
CA LYS A 9 -11.28 6.51 -6.61
C LYS A 9 -12.63 6.38 -7.33
N PRO A 10 -13.78 6.60 -6.65
CA PRO A 10 -15.07 6.64 -7.33
C PRO A 10 -15.14 7.83 -8.30
N ALA A 11 -15.98 7.73 -9.33
CA ALA A 11 -16.18 8.82 -10.30
C ALA A 11 -16.60 10.14 -9.62
N HIS A 12 -17.41 10.05 -8.57
CA HIS A 12 -17.88 11.16 -7.75
C HIS A 12 -17.40 11.02 -6.29
N PRO A 13 -16.15 11.39 -5.97
CA PRO A 13 -15.62 11.28 -4.61
C PRO A 13 -16.28 12.29 -3.67
N HIS A 14 -16.35 11.96 -2.38
CA HIS A 14 -16.71 12.94 -1.36
C HIS A 14 -15.60 13.99 -1.19
N SER A 15 -15.95 15.15 -0.61
CA SER A 15 -14.99 16.25 -0.39
C SER A 15 -13.77 15.83 0.46
N PHE A 16 -13.93 14.84 1.33
CA PHE A 16 -12.86 14.25 2.15
C PHE A 16 -12.83 12.73 1.96
N GLU A 17 -12.25 12.28 0.85
CA GLU A 17 -12.17 10.86 0.44
C GLU A 17 -10.87 10.18 0.91
N PHE A 18 -10.55 10.28 2.20
CA PHE A 18 -9.42 9.60 2.84
C PHE A 18 -9.83 8.97 4.17
N CYS A 19 -9.22 7.83 4.51
CA CYS A 19 -9.33 7.22 5.83
C CYS A 19 -8.23 7.73 6.76
N GLU A 20 -8.22 7.27 8.01
CA GLU A 20 -7.16 7.58 8.97
C GLU A 20 -5.75 7.28 8.43
N ASN A 21 -5.55 6.09 7.84
CA ASN A 21 -4.28 5.73 7.19
C ASN A 21 -3.94 6.69 6.04
N GLY A 22 -4.95 7.17 5.32
CA GLY A 22 -4.83 8.17 4.26
C GLY A 22 -4.31 9.50 4.76
N ALA A 23 -4.87 9.97 5.87
CA ALA A 23 -4.41 11.17 6.54
C ALA A 23 -2.97 11.00 7.04
N LYS A 24 -2.67 9.89 7.74
CA LYS A 24 -1.33 9.58 8.24
C LYS A 24 -0.28 9.57 7.12
N ALA A 25 -0.52 8.84 6.04
CA ALA A 25 0.41 8.80 4.90
C ALA A 25 0.59 10.19 4.26
N THR A 26 -0.48 10.97 4.12
CA THR A 26 -0.39 12.32 3.57
C THR A 26 0.42 13.24 4.49
N ILE A 27 0.24 13.14 5.82
CA ILE A 27 1.00 13.93 6.79
C ILE A 27 2.48 13.56 6.72
N TRP A 28 2.81 12.28 6.61
CA TRP A 28 4.19 11.82 6.47
C TRP A 28 4.82 12.27 5.15
N ASP A 29 4.10 12.16 4.03
CA ASP A 29 4.55 12.68 2.73
C ASP A 29 4.79 14.20 2.75
N LEU A 30 4.10 14.94 3.63
CA LEU A 30 4.20 16.39 3.81
C LEU A 30 5.09 16.81 4.99
N THR A 31 5.82 15.89 5.62
CA THR A 31 6.68 16.22 6.76
C THR A 31 7.67 17.34 6.42
N ARG A 32 7.94 18.20 7.39
CA ARG A 32 8.99 19.24 7.30
C ARG A 32 10.32 18.76 7.85
N ASP A 33 10.32 17.66 8.59
CA ASP A 33 11.51 17.09 9.22
C ASP A 33 12.44 16.52 8.16
N ARG A 34 13.74 16.70 8.35
CA ARG A 34 14.79 16.30 7.41
C ARG A 34 15.85 15.52 8.15
N CYS A 35 16.11 14.32 7.66
CA CYS A 35 17.20 13.49 8.13
C CYS A 35 18.40 13.79 7.22
N GLY A 36 19.37 14.53 7.76
CA GLY A 36 20.57 14.99 7.08
C GLY A 36 21.81 14.13 7.38
N PRO A 37 22.96 14.43 6.77
CA PRO A 37 24.21 13.69 7.00
C PRO A 37 24.72 13.76 8.44
N ASP A 38 24.39 14.83 9.15
CA ASP A 38 24.67 15.04 10.58
C ASP A 38 24.08 13.92 11.45
N PHE A 39 22.82 13.55 11.20
CA PHE A 39 22.18 12.42 11.90
C PHE A 39 22.96 11.11 11.70
N PHE A 40 23.39 10.83 10.47
CA PHE A 40 24.15 9.61 10.16
C PHE A 40 25.60 9.64 10.63
N ALA A 41 26.17 10.83 10.86
CA ALA A 41 27.48 10.97 11.49
C ALA A 41 27.41 10.68 13.00
N GLU A 42 26.28 10.97 13.64
CA GLU A 42 26.07 10.72 15.07
C GLU A 42 25.64 9.27 15.37
N HIS A 43 25.00 8.59 14.41
CA HIS A 43 24.44 7.26 14.60
C HIS A 43 25.04 6.22 13.66
N SER A 44 25.62 5.16 14.25
CA SER A 44 26.08 3.99 13.50
C SER A 44 24.90 3.17 12.97
N VAL A 45 25.12 2.40 11.90
CA VAL A 45 24.08 1.52 11.34
C VAL A 45 23.67 0.44 12.35
N THR A 46 24.60 -0.04 13.19
CA THR A 46 24.27 -0.97 14.27
C THR A 46 23.28 -0.35 15.28
N GLU A 47 23.46 0.90 15.68
CA GLU A 47 22.52 1.60 16.58
C GLU A 47 21.17 1.83 15.92
N LEU A 48 21.15 2.24 14.64
CA LEU A 48 19.91 2.47 13.91
C LEU A 48 19.03 1.21 13.82
N ARG A 49 19.62 0.01 13.85
CA ARG A 49 18.88 -1.25 13.81
C ARG A 49 18.12 -1.57 15.10
N GLU A 50 18.47 -0.93 16.21
CA GLU A 50 17.78 -1.09 17.50
C GLU A 50 16.60 -0.11 17.65
N LEU A 51 16.49 0.88 16.75
CA LEU A 51 15.39 1.84 16.73
C LEU A 51 14.14 1.23 16.09
N SER A 52 12.97 1.64 16.57
CA SER A 52 11.71 1.24 15.94
C SER A 52 11.49 1.97 14.62
N ASP A 53 10.70 1.37 13.72
CA ASP A 53 10.30 2.01 12.45
C ASP A 53 9.71 3.41 12.67
N HIS A 54 8.95 3.59 13.75
CA HIS A 54 8.37 4.88 14.12
C HIS A 54 9.42 5.91 14.53
N ASP A 55 10.46 5.49 15.26
CA ASP A 55 11.53 6.37 15.68
C ASP A 55 12.41 6.77 14.49
N LEU A 56 12.70 5.82 13.60
CA LEU A 56 13.40 6.07 12.34
C LEU A 56 12.61 7.04 11.44
N GLU A 57 11.31 6.83 11.27
CA GLU A 57 10.45 7.72 10.45
C GLU A 57 10.43 9.15 11.01
N LYS A 58 10.45 9.29 12.35
CA LYS A 58 10.49 10.60 13.00
C LYS A 58 11.77 11.39 12.78
N THR A 59 12.86 10.76 12.35
CA THR A 59 14.10 11.47 11.97
C THR A 59 13.89 12.36 10.73
N GLY A 60 12.84 12.08 9.95
CA GLY A 60 12.42 12.89 8.81
C GLY A 60 12.92 12.35 7.47
N ARG A 61 12.63 13.11 6.41
CA ARG A 61 12.90 12.66 5.04
C ARG A 61 14.39 12.72 4.72
N LEU A 62 14.94 11.64 4.17
CA LEU A 62 16.27 11.62 3.57
C LEU A 62 16.35 12.62 2.41
N THR A 63 17.33 13.51 2.47
CA THR A 63 17.50 14.58 1.48
C THR A 63 18.80 14.54 0.70
N TYR A 64 19.74 13.71 1.13
CA TYR A 64 21.05 13.55 0.53
C TYR A 64 21.25 12.09 0.13
N PRO A 65 21.93 11.79 -0.99
CA PRO A 65 22.35 10.43 -1.26
C PRO A 65 23.41 10.03 -0.23
N MET A 66 23.23 8.84 0.32
CA MET A 66 24.11 8.29 1.35
C MET A 66 24.72 6.98 0.87
N ARG A 67 25.93 6.69 1.31
CA ARG A 67 26.63 5.42 1.07
C ARG A 67 27.05 4.83 2.40
N TYR A 68 26.85 3.53 2.58
CA TYR A 68 27.35 2.83 3.75
C TYR A 68 28.88 2.69 3.69
N ASP A 69 29.55 2.99 4.80
CA ASP A 69 30.96 2.73 5.03
C ASP A 69 31.12 1.66 6.12
N ALA A 70 31.54 0.47 5.71
CA ALA A 70 31.72 -0.67 6.60
C ALA A 70 32.92 -0.53 7.55
N ALA A 71 33.89 0.33 7.25
CA ALA A 71 35.04 0.52 8.12
C ALA A 71 34.68 1.34 9.37
N THR A 72 33.70 2.24 9.24
CA THR A 72 33.21 3.08 10.33
C THR A 72 31.88 2.60 10.90
N ASP A 73 31.13 1.77 10.17
CA ASP A 73 29.74 1.40 10.48
C ASP A 73 28.77 2.59 10.40
N HIS A 74 29.01 3.54 9.49
CA HIS A 74 28.15 4.72 9.31
C HIS A 74 27.70 4.89 7.86
N TYR A 75 26.56 5.57 7.67
CA TYR A 75 26.23 6.15 6.37
C TYR A 75 26.97 7.48 6.22
N VAL A 76 27.70 7.63 5.11
CA VAL A 76 28.40 8.87 4.76
C VAL A 76 27.73 9.50 3.54
N GLU A 77 27.71 10.83 3.50
CA GLU A 77 27.19 11.57 2.35
C GLU A 77 28.00 11.23 1.10
N THR A 78 27.30 11.15 -0.04
CA THR A 78 27.90 11.01 -1.37
C THR A 78 27.15 11.91 -2.35
N THR A 79 27.64 12.02 -3.58
CA THR A 79 26.92 12.71 -4.65
C THR A 79 26.08 11.73 -5.47
N TRP A 80 25.10 12.23 -6.24
CA TRP A 80 24.35 11.39 -7.18
C TRP A 80 25.27 10.75 -8.23
N ASP A 81 26.26 11.49 -8.74
CA ASP A 81 27.20 10.98 -9.74
C ASP A 81 28.04 9.81 -9.19
N GLU A 82 28.60 9.98 -7.98
CA GLU A 82 29.34 8.91 -7.28
C GLU A 82 28.44 7.70 -6.99
N ALA A 83 27.19 7.94 -6.56
CA ALA A 83 26.24 6.87 -6.29
C ALA A 83 25.91 6.08 -7.56
N PHE A 84 25.60 6.76 -8.68
CA PHE A 84 25.31 6.10 -9.95
C PHE A 84 26.53 5.38 -10.52
N GLU A 85 27.72 5.98 -10.44
CA GLU A 85 28.96 5.36 -10.89
C GLU A 85 29.25 4.08 -10.07
N GLY A 86 29.14 4.16 -8.74
CA GLY A 86 29.36 3.03 -7.84
C GLY A 86 28.37 1.89 -8.05
N ILE A 87 27.06 2.20 -8.11
CA ILE A 87 26.01 1.22 -8.41
C ILE A 87 26.26 0.58 -9.79
N GLY A 88 26.55 1.39 -10.81
CA GLY A 88 26.82 0.93 -12.16
C GLY A 88 28.06 0.03 -12.25
N ALA A 89 29.14 0.39 -11.56
CA ALA A 89 30.36 -0.40 -11.50
C ALA A 89 30.11 -1.77 -10.85
N ARG A 90 29.34 -1.79 -9.75
CA ARG A 90 28.98 -3.05 -9.08
C ARG A 90 28.09 -3.92 -9.97
N LEU A 91 27.06 -3.35 -10.59
CA LEU A 91 26.19 -4.09 -11.50
C LEU A 91 26.98 -4.66 -12.69
N ARG A 92 27.87 -3.90 -13.33
CA ARG A 92 28.70 -4.41 -14.45
C ARG A 92 29.58 -5.60 -14.07
N ALA A 93 29.99 -5.71 -12.81
CA ALA A 93 30.84 -6.79 -12.31
C ALA A 93 30.07 -8.05 -11.89
N LEU A 94 28.75 -7.95 -11.68
CA LEU A 94 27.93 -9.08 -11.26
C LEU A 94 27.48 -9.91 -12.47
N ASP A 95 27.33 -11.22 -12.30
CA ASP A 95 26.55 -12.02 -13.24
C ASP A 95 25.10 -11.52 -13.21
N PRO A 96 24.51 -11.07 -14.34
CA PRO A 96 23.13 -10.64 -14.37
C PRO A 96 22.15 -11.64 -13.75
N LYS A 97 22.40 -12.95 -13.85
CA LYS A 97 21.53 -13.99 -13.28
C LYS A 97 21.58 -14.09 -11.75
N SER A 98 22.60 -13.52 -11.11
CA SER A 98 22.74 -13.45 -9.64
C SER A 98 22.01 -12.26 -9.00
N THR A 99 21.39 -11.39 -9.79
CA THR A 99 20.70 -10.19 -9.30
C THR A 99 19.18 -10.40 -9.20
N VAL A 100 18.53 -9.62 -8.34
CA VAL A 100 17.07 -9.56 -8.23
C VAL A 100 16.65 -8.09 -8.26
N PHE A 101 15.67 -7.77 -9.09
CA PHE A 101 15.11 -6.43 -9.24
C PHE A 101 13.72 -6.38 -8.61
N TYR A 102 13.66 -6.08 -7.32
CA TYR A 102 12.39 -5.99 -6.59
C TYR A 102 11.75 -4.61 -6.74
N THR A 103 10.43 -4.54 -6.98
CA THR A 103 9.69 -3.28 -7.07
C THR A 103 8.49 -3.23 -6.13
N SER A 104 8.14 -2.01 -5.68
CA SER A 104 6.97 -1.74 -4.87
C SER A 104 5.78 -1.32 -5.73
N GLY A 105 4.58 -1.79 -5.39
CA GLY A 105 3.32 -1.32 -5.99
C GLY A 105 3.03 0.17 -5.75
N ARG A 106 3.84 0.88 -4.97
CA ARG A 106 3.78 2.34 -4.80
C ARG A 106 4.35 3.11 -6.01
N ALA A 107 5.22 2.49 -6.80
CA ALA A 107 5.78 3.12 -7.99
C ALA A 107 4.69 3.39 -9.05
N SER A 108 4.83 4.47 -9.82
CA SER A 108 3.92 4.73 -10.93
C SER A 108 4.06 3.66 -12.02
N LEU A 109 3.08 3.58 -12.92
CA LEU A 109 3.12 2.64 -14.04
C LEU A 109 4.32 2.93 -14.96
N GLU A 110 4.61 4.20 -15.20
CA GLU A 110 5.73 4.65 -16.03
C GLU A 110 7.08 4.31 -15.38
N ALA A 111 7.24 4.59 -14.08
CA ALA A 111 8.45 4.26 -13.34
C ALA A 111 8.68 2.74 -13.30
N SER A 112 7.62 1.97 -13.03
CA SER A 112 7.66 0.51 -13.04
C SER A 112 8.03 -0.05 -14.42
N TYR A 113 7.49 0.53 -15.50
CA TYR A 113 7.83 0.14 -16.85
C TYR A 113 9.31 0.39 -17.18
N LEU A 114 9.84 1.58 -16.86
CA LEU A 114 11.24 1.92 -17.08
C LEU A 114 12.19 1.04 -16.26
N TYR A 115 11.85 0.77 -14.99
CA TYR A 115 12.63 -0.13 -14.14
C TYR A 115 12.66 -1.56 -14.70
N ALA A 116 11.51 -2.05 -15.16
CA ALA A 116 11.40 -3.36 -15.79
C ALA A 116 12.14 -3.44 -17.13
N LEU A 117 12.22 -2.34 -17.89
CA LEU A 117 13.02 -2.27 -19.11
C LEU A 117 14.52 -2.29 -18.78
N PHE A 118 14.94 -1.52 -17.78
CA PHE A 118 16.33 -1.50 -17.31
C PHE A 118 16.82 -2.89 -16.89
N ALA A 119 16.06 -3.60 -16.05
CA ALA A 119 16.41 -4.96 -15.62
C ALA A 119 16.57 -5.94 -16.81
N ARG A 120 15.71 -5.81 -17.83
CA ARG A 120 15.78 -6.62 -19.05
C ARG A 120 16.99 -6.31 -19.91
N LEU A 121 17.30 -5.02 -20.09
CA LEU A 121 18.51 -4.58 -20.78
C LEU A 121 19.78 -5.03 -20.04
N TYR A 122 19.73 -5.07 -18.70
CA TYR A 122 20.80 -5.60 -17.87
C TYR A 122 20.96 -7.13 -17.99
N GLY A 123 19.97 -7.86 -18.54
CA GLY A 123 20.03 -9.30 -18.79
C GLY A 123 19.17 -10.15 -17.85
N HIS A 124 18.23 -9.54 -17.13
CA HIS A 124 17.40 -10.17 -16.11
C HIS A 124 15.90 -10.04 -16.39
N ASN A 125 15.13 -11.09 -16.07
CA ASN A 125 13.67 -11.13 -16.24
C ASN A 125 12.91 -11.39 -14.93
N ASN A 126 13.59 -11.72 -13.82
CA ASN A 126 12.95 -11.86 -12.51
C ASN A 126 12.72 -10.47 -11.91
N LEU A 127 11.45 -10.07 -11.88
CA LEU A 127 11.00 -8.78 -11.38
C LEU A 127 9.93 -9.04 -10.31
N PRO A 128 10.30 -9.64 -9.17
CA PRO A 128 9.33 -9.84 -8.12
C PRO A 128 8.85 -8.47 -7.63
N ASP A 129 7.56 -8.36 -7.37
CA ASP A 129 6.95 -7.16 -6.86
C ASP A 129 6.10 -7.49 -5.62
N SER A 130 5.75 -6.44 -4.86
CA SER A 130 4.96 -6.58 -3.63
C SER A 130 3.65 -7.37 -3.81
N SER A 131 3.07 -7.35 -5.01
CA SER A 131 1.84 -8.06 -5.35
C SER A 131 2.04 -9.57 -5.52
N ASN A 132 3.24 -10.09 -5.81
CA ASN A 132 3.43 -11.54 -5.89
C ASN A 132 3.06 -12.25 -4.58
N MET A 133 3.29 -11.60 -3.43
CA MET A 133 2.90 -12.16 -2.12
C MET A 133 1.37 -12.26 -1.94
N CYS A 134 0.60 -11.35 -2.52
CA CYS A 134 -0.84 -11.22 -2.25
C CYS A 134 -1.75 -11.63 -3.42
N HIS A 135 -1.26 -11.55 -4.66
CA HIS A 135 -2.07 -11.64 -5.88
C HIS A 135 -1.63 -12.75 -6.85
N GLU A 136 -0.47 -13.40 -6.63
CA GLU A 136 0.02 -14.46 -7.52
C GLU A 136 -0.96 -15.65 -7.57
N THR A 137 -1.37 -16.12 -6.39
CA THR A 137 -2.31 -17.24 -6.24
C THR A 137 -3.66 -16.92 -6.89
N THR A 138 -4.19 -15.72 -6.67
CA THR A 138 -5.42 -15.23 -7.29
C THR A 138 -5.29 -15.12 -8.80
N SER A 139 -4.16 -14.61 -9.31
CA SER A 139 -3.92 -14.45 -10.76
C SER A 139 -3.92 -15.79 -11.49
N VAL A 140 -3.33 -16.82 -10.88
CA VAL A 140 -3.35 -18.19 -11.41
C VAL A 140 -4.74 -18.81 -11.27
N GLY A 141 -5.39 -18.64 -10.11
CA GLY A 141 -6.71 -19.22 -9.83
C GLY A 141 -7.80 -18.66 -10.73
N LEU A 142 -7.98 -17.34 -10.76
CA LEU A 142 -8.99 -16.68 -11.58
C LEU A 142 -8.82 -17.03 -13.06
N LYS A 143 -7.59 -17.05 -13.57
CA LYS A 143 -7.34 -17.40 -14.99
C LYS A 143 -7.84 -18.80 -15.33
N LYS A 144 -7.75 -19.77 -14.41
CA LYS A 144 -8.26 -21.14 -14.60
C LYS A 144 -9.77 -21.22 -14.60
N PHE A 145 -10.46 -20.43 -13.77
CA PHE A 145 -11.91 -20.51 -13.59
C PHE A 145 -12.72 -19.57 -14.49
N ILE A 146 -12.22 -18.35 -14.72
CA ILE A 146 -12.92 -17.28 -15.44
C ILE A 146 -12.14 -16.74 -16.64
N GLY A 147 -10.98 -17.32 -16.97
CA GLY A 147 -10.19 -16.97 -18.16
C GLY A 147 -9.35 -15.69 -18.04
N VAL A 148 -9.51 -14.90 -16.98
CA VAL A 148 -8.77 -13.66 -16.71
C VAL A 148 -8.09 -13.71 -15.34
N SER A 149 -6.95 -13.04 -15.19
CA SER A 149 -6.13 -13.07 -13.97
C SER A 149 -6.45 -11.97 -12.97
N VAL A 150 -7.52 -11.21 -13.19
CA VAL A 150 -7.89 -10.04 -12.38
C VAL A 150 -9.38 -10.05 -12.08
N GLY A 151 -9.80 -9.27 -11.08
CA GLY A 151 -11.22 -9.01 -10.82
C GLY A 151 -11.88 -8.37 -12.04
N THR A 152 -13.11 -8.79 -12.34
CA THR A 152 -13.86 -8.38 -13.54
C THR A 152 -14.89 -7.29 -13.29
N TYR A 153 -15.11 -6.93 -12.03
CA TYR A 153 -16.12 -5.94 -11.64
C TYR A 153 -15.50 -4.56 -11.49
N VAL A 154 -16.33 -3.54 -11.67
CA VAL A 154 -16.01 -2.14 -11.41
C VAL A 154 -16.79 -1.64 -10.19
N LEU A 155 -16.46 -0.44 -9.70
CA LEU A 155 -17.11 0.12 -8.51
C LEU A 155 -18.63 0.28 -8.68
N ASP A 156 -19.07 0.66 -9.89
CA ASP A 156 -20.48 0.93 -10.18
C ASP A 156 -21.32 -0.36 -10.15
N ASP A 157 -20.71 -1.54 -10.29
CA ASP A 157 -21.43 -2.81 -10.18
C ASP A 157 -22.05 -3.02 -8.79
N PHE A 158 -21.47 -2.41 -7.74
CA PHE A 158 -22.03 -2.44 -6.39
C PHE A 158 -23.35 -1.66 -6.25
N ASP A 159 -23.68 -0.77 -7.20
CA ASP A 159 -24.95 -0.06 -7.22
C ASP A 159 -26.08 -0.91 -7.82
N HIS A 160 -25.74 -2.05 -8.42
CA HIS A 160 -26.68 -2.95 -9.08
C HIS A 160 -26.82 -4.31 -8.40
N CYS A 161 -25.91 -4.69 -7.50
CA CYS A 161 -25.97 -5.99 -6.84
C CYS A 161 -27.08 -6.06 -5.76
N ASP A 162 -27.69 -7.23 -5.62
CA ASP A 162 -28.66 -7.55 -4.56
C ASP A 162 -28.07 -8.42 -3.44
N LEU A 163 -26.89 -9.01 -3.67
CA LEU A 163 -26.15 -9.83 -2.71
C LEU A 163 -24.65 -9.60 -2.85
N ILE A 164 -23.97 -9.39 -1.72
CA ILE A 164 -22.50 -9.36 -1.60
C ILE A 164 -22.06 -10.46 -0.65
N ILE A 165 -21.08 -11.25 -1.07
CA ILE A 165 -20.48 -12.31 -0.26
C ILE A 165 -19.02 -11.93 0.02
N PHE A 166 -18.71 -11.67 1.29
CA PHE A 166 -17.34 -11.46 1.78
C PHE A 166 -16.74 -12.76 2.25
N MET A 167 -15.59 -13.16 1.70
CA MET A 167 -14.87 -14.35 2.15
C MET A 167 -13.41 -13.98 2.38
N GLY A 168 -12.95 -14.04 3.63
CA GLY A 168 -11.54 -13.83 3.99
C GLY A 168 -11.00 -12.43 3.68
N GLN A 169 -11.86 -11.41 3.67
CA GLN A 169 -11.48 -10.01 3.39
C GLN A 169 -11.88 -9.11 4.56
N ASN A 170 -10.95 -8.27 5.04
CA ASN A 170 -11.18 -7.31 6.13
C ASN A 170 -11.26 -5.87 5.60
N THR A 171 -12.45 -5.48 5.19
CA THR A 171 -12.71 -4.13 4.67
C THR A 171 -12.43 -3.02 5.69
N GLY A 172 -12.70 -3.27 6.98
CA GLY A 172 -12.58 -2.26 8.03
C GLY A 172 -11.16 -1.73 8.21
N SER A 173 -10.17 -2.61 8.06
CA SER A 173 -8.75 -2.27 8.25
C SER A 173 -8.01 -2.05 6.93
N ASN A 174 -8.28 -2.87 5.92
CA ASN A 174 -7.47 -2.89 4.69
C ASN A 174 -7.98 -1.93 3.61
N SER A 175 -9.30 -1.70 3.56
CA SER A 175 -9.93 -0.81 2.59
C SER A 175 -11.11 -0.03 3.20
N PRO A 176 -10.88 0.81 4.23
CA PRO A 176 -11.95 1.40 5.03
C PRO A 176 -12.93 2.27 4.22
N ARG A 177 -12.46 2.86 3.12
CA ARG A 177 -13.32 3.66 2.22
C ARG A 177 -14.44 2.84 1.58
N PHE A 178 -14.23 1.54 1.38
CA PHE A 178 -15.25 0.66 0.81
C PHE A 178 -16.47 0.46 1.73
N LEU A 179 -16.35 0.76 3.04
CA LEU A 179 -17.49 0.76 3.96
C LEU A 179 -18.60 1.71 3.53
N HIS A 180 -18.28 2.79 2.80
CA HIS A 180 -19.29 3.68 2.23
C HIS A 180 -20.12 3.00 1.14
N THR A 181 -19.48 2.22 0.27
CA THR A 181 -20.17 1.43 -0.76
C THR A 181 -21.03 0.34 -0.11
N LEU A 182 -20.50 -0.38 0.88
CA LEU A 182 -21.28 -1.41 1.60
C LEU A 182 -22.50 -0.83 2.30
N ARG A 183 -22.35 0.33 2.96
CA ARG A 183 -23.49 1.01 3.56
C ARG A 183 -24.54 1.38 2.52
N SER A 184 -24.12 1.94 1.38
CA SER A 184 -25.06 2.36 0.33
C SER A 184 -25.80 1.16 -0.27
N ALA A 185 -25.11 0.03 -0.48
CA ALA A 185 -25.74 -1.22 -0.87
C ALA A 185 -26.76 -1.71 0.19
N ARG A 186 -26.42 -1.65 1.48
CA ARG A 186 -27.35 -1.99 2.58
C ARG A 186 -28.58 -1.09 2.64
N GLU A 187 -28.38 0.21 2.52
CA GLU A 187 -29.48 1.20 2.49
C GLU A 187 -30.43 0.95 1.30
N ARG A 188 -29.91 0.40 0.19
CA ARG A 188 -30.69 -0.03 -0.99
C ARG A 188 -31.38 -1.40 -0.82
N GLY A 189 -31.07 -2.15 0.23
CA GLY A 189 -31.64 -3.48 0.51
C GLY A 189 -30.79 -4.66 0.03
N CYS A 190 -29.57 -4.43 -0.47
CA CYS A 190 -28.63 -5.50 -0.80
C CYS A 190 -28.31 -6.33 0.44
N ARG A 191 -28.31 -7.66 0.29
CA ARG A 191 -27.89 -8.57 1.36
C ARG A 191 -26.37 -8.67 1.41
N ILE A 192 -25.80 -8.75 2.60
CA ILE A 192 -24.35 -8.94 2.79
C ILE A 192 -24.14 -10.14 3.71
N VAL A 193 -23.41 -11.15 3.21
CA VAL A 193 -23.00 -12.32 3.97
C VAL A 193 -21.49 -12.33 4.11
N THR A 194 -20.99 -12.42 5.34
CA THR A 194 -19.56 -12.44 5.63
C THR A 194 -19.14 -13.81 6.16
N PHE A 195 -18.04 -14.32 5.61
CA PHE A 195 -17.33 -15.51 6.04
C PHE A 195 -15.93 -15.09 6.45
N ASN A 196 -15.68 -14.99 7.74
CA ASN A 196 -14.39 -14.55 8.25
C ASN A 196 -14.11 -15.15 9.64
N PRO A 197 -12.98 -15.85 9.85
CA PRO A 197 -12.66 -16.44 11.16
C PRO A 197 -12.51 -15.40 12.28
N ILE A 198 -12.24 -14.13 11.93
CA ILE A 198 -12.09 -13.04 12.88
C ILE A 198 -13.26 -12.08 12.73
N ARG A 199 -13.96 -11.80 13.83
CA ARG A 199 -15.11 -10.90 13.82
C ARG A 199 -14.68 -9.44 13.88
N GLU A 200 -14.67 -8.80 12.72
CA GLU A 200 -14.20 -7.42 12.53
C GLU A 200 -15.33 -6.39 12.64
N ARG A 201 -15.12 -5.31 13.41
CA ARG A 201 -16.17 -4.31 13.68
C ARG A 201 -16.72 -3.67 12.40
N GLY A 202 -15.85 -3.34 11.45
CA GLY A 202 -16.26 -2.71 10.18
C GLY A 202 -17.14 -3.59 9.29
N LEU A 203 -17.12 -4.92 9.48
CA LEU A 203 -18.00 -5.85 8.76
C LEU A 203 -19.30 -6.14 9.53
N VAL A 204 -19.40 -5.71 10.79
CA VAL A 204 -20.61 -5.85 11.60
C VAL A 204 -21.48 -4.61 11.46
N GLU A 205 -20.90 -3.44 11.67
CA GLU A 205 -21.62 -2.17 11.61
C GLU A 205 -20.71 -1.01 11.22
N PHE A 206 -21.32 0.03 10.66
CA PHE A 206 -20.61 1.25 10.27
C PHE A 206 -21.42 2.49 10.64
N ALA A 207 -20.84 3.35 11.47
CA ALA A 207 -21.31 4.71 11.69
C ALA A 207 -20.50 5.65 10.81
N ARG A 208 -21.15 6.48 9.97
CA ARG A 208 -20.43 7.39 9.10
C ARG A 208 -19.92 8.60 9.91
N PRO A 209 -18.59 8.81 10.02
CA PRO A 209 -18.07 9.97 10.78
C PRO A 209 -18.51 11.31 10.21
N GLN A 210 -18.74 11.37 8.89
CA GLN A 210 -19.20 12.56 8.17
C GLN A 210 -20.70 12.88 8.34
N LYS A 211 -21.49 12.03 9.02
CA LYS A 211 -22.90 12.30 9.36
C LYS A 211 -22.99 12.47 10.89
N PRO A 212 -22.96 13.70 11.44
CA PRO A 212 -22.94 13.93 12.90
C PRO A 212 -24.04 13.20 13.65
N ALA A 213 -25.24 13.10 13.07
CA ALA A 213 -26.36 12.37 13.66
C ALA A 213 -26.04 10.88 13.90
N GLN A 214 -25.32 10.20 13.01
CA GLN A 214 -24.89 8.79 13.20
C GLN A 214 -23.78 8.63 14.24
N MET A 215 -23.13 9.72 14.62
CA MET A 215 -22.12 9.73 15.68
C MET A 215 -22.71 10.06 17.06
N THR A 216 -23.97 10.48 17.13
CA THR A 216 -24.57 11.01 18.37
C THR A 216 -25.94 10.42 18.73
N VAL A 217 -26.85 10.22 17.76
CA VAL A 217 -28.27 9.91 18.07
C VAL A 217 -28.85 8.80 17.20
N THR A 218 -28.35 8.61 15.99
CA THR A 218 -28.83 7.59 15.04
C THR A 218 -27.97 6.33 15.16
N PRO A 219 -28.58 5.12 15.21
CA PRO A 219 -27.82 3.88 15.25
C PRO A 219 -26.93 3.71 14.00
N SER A 220 -25.82 3.01 14.18
CA SER A 220 -24.93 2.61 13.08
C SER A 220 -25.65 1.70 12.10
N THR A 221 -25.22 1.71 10.84
CA THR A 221 -25.79 0.81 9.84
C THR A 221 -25.21 -0.59 10.03
N THR A 222 -26.06 -1.59 10.26
CA THR A 222 -25.66 -3.00 10.24
C THR A 222 -25.18 -3.38 8.84
N ILE A 223 -23.94 -3.84 8.74
CA ILE A 223 -23.30 -4.20 7.47
C ILE A 223 -23.66 -5.63 7.08
N SER A 224 -23.22 -6.65 7.83
CA SER A 224 -23.54 -8.04 7.49
C SER A 224 -24.94 -8.43 7.99
N ASP A 225 -25.77 -9.00 7.12
CA ASP A 225 -26.99 -9.72 7.54
C ASP A 225 -26.65 -11.02 8.26
N LEU A 226 -25.62 -11.71 7.76
CA LEU A 226 -25.13 -12.97 8.29
C LEU A 226 -23.61 -12.92 8.37
N TYR A 227 -23.07 -13.33 9.51
CA TYR A 227 -21.64 -13.42 9.76
C TYR A 227 -21.32 -14.84 10.23
N LEU A 228 -20.51 -15.54 9.44
CA LEU A 228 -20.08 -16.91 9.63
C LEU A 228 -18.56 -16.99 9.82
#